data_AF-A0A257QGS0-F1
#
_entry.id   AF-A0A257QGS0-F1
#
_cell.length_a   1.000
_cell.length_b   1.000
_cell.length_c   1.000
_cell.angle_alpha   90.00
_cell.angle_beta   90.00
_cell.angle_gamma   90.00
#
_symmetry.space_group_name_H-M   'P 1'
#
loop_
_entity.id
_entity.type
_entity.pdbx_description
1 polymer ?
#
loop_
_entity_poly.entity_id
_entity_poly.type
_entity_poly.pdbx_seq_one_letter_code
_entity_poly.pdbx_strand_id
1 'polypeptide(L)'
;YSILLASFIVLAILAFFMKNVGVRESLLNRSIGRPDPIPTPVDHRKHPRWSSPSACILVIGLLISTQWTTYAWYAWRKSYADLQPFWTVKWPIQYPDFKYTEISNSIQDTLFYATGVNPSWSNSDGKQWLAFYFQWDSPQAAQLAGYHNPQRCMPAVGWIQQSKGEPIFWQKKGVTLVFNIYVFTHNEETVYVFNCQWDCEGYPFYTKIDREYDDRIRDIWIGNTQEGKQVLEVILSGYKNTANARAAFEEWLDRSIQVEALPHSADVELRMPQYQPPSTDSANVAAG
;
A
#
# COMPACT_ATOMS: atom_id res chain seq x y z
N TYR A 1 7.94 1.34 19.62
CA TYR A 1 8.20 1.11 21.06
C TYR A 1 7.31 0.03 21.69
N SER A 2 6.02 -0.08 21.33
CA SER A 2 5.07 -1.01 21.99
C SER A 2 5.34 -2.50 21.76
N ILE A 3 5.80 -2.91 20.57
CA ILE A 3 6.07 -4.33 20.25
C ILE A 3 7.32 -4.85 20.96
N LEU A 4 8.41 -4.05 20.99
CA LEU A 4 9.61 -4.42 21.73
C LEU A 4 9.32 -4.52 23.23
N LEU A 5 8.46 -3.65 23.76
CA LEU A 5 8.02 -3.70 25.15
C LEU A 5 7.15 -4.94 25.42
N ALA A 6 6.20 -5.27 24.54
CA ALA A 6 5.36 -6.46 24.67
C ALA A 6 6.19 -7.75 24.57
N SER A 7 7.09 -7.85 23.59
CA SER A 7 8.02 -8.98 23.46
C SER A 7 8.95 -9.09 24.66
N PHE A 8 9.46 -7.97 25.18
CA PHE A 8 10.28 -7.94 26.38
C PHE A 8 9.50 -8.41 27.62
N ILE A 9 8.23 -7.96 27.79
CA ILE A 9 7.37 -8.38 28.89
C ILE A 9 7.07 -9.89 28.80
N VAL A 10 6.75 -10.40 27.61
CA VAL A 10 6.51 -11.84 27.40
C VAL A 10 7.76 -12.65 27.73
N LEU A 11 8.94 -12.23 27.25
CA LEU A 11 10.22 -12.87 27.56
C LEU A 11 10.57 -12.78 29.05
N ALA A 12 10.27 -11.67 29.73
CA ALA A 12 10.51 -11.48 31.16
C ALA A 12 9.59 -12.37 32.01
N ILE A 13 8.30 -12.48 31.65
CA ILE A 13 7.35 -13.39 32.30
C ILE A 13 7.81 -14.84 32.12
N LEU A 14 8.24 -15.22 30.91
CA LEU A 14 8.79 -16.55 30.62
C LEU A 14 10.04 -16.87 31.46
N ALA A 15 10.99 -15.93 31.55
CA ALA A 15 12.19 -16.10 32.36
C ALA A 15 11.86 -16.28 33.85
N PHE A 16 10.86 -15.53 34.35
CA PHE A 16 10.38 -15.66 35.73
C PHE A 16 9.79 -17.05 36.02
N PHE A 17 8.97 -17.58 35.12
CA PHE A 17 8.41 -18.93 35.27
C PHE A 17 9.50 -20.02 35.18
N MET A 18 10.49 -19.88 34.29
CA MET A 18 11.62 -20.83 34.21
C MET A 18 12.43 -20.88 35.50
N LYS A 19 12.67 -19.73 36.15
CA LYS A 19 13.39 -19.67 37.43
C LYS A 19 12.65 -20.41 38.54
N ASN A 20 11.32 -20.34 38.58
CA ASN A 20 10.52 -20.97 39.62
C ASN A 20 10.32 -22.48 39.43
N VAL A 21 10.36 -22.98 38.19
CA VAL A 21 10.29 -24.43 37.91
C VAL A 21 11.59 -25.14 38.31
N GLY A 22 12.76 -24.53 38.10
CA GLY A 22 14.06 -25.13 38.47
C GLY A 22 14.39 -25.12 39.97
N VAL A 23 13.81 -24.21 40.75
CA VAL A 23 14.05 -24.11 42.21
C VAL A 23 13.20 -25.12 43.00
N ARG A 24 12.05 -25.53 42.47
CA ARG A 24 11.12 -26.42 43.18
C ARG A 24 11.60 -27.88 43.23
N GLU A 25 12.36 -28.34 42.24
CA GLU A 25 12.95 -29.69 42.25
C GLU A 25 14.17 -29.81 43.18
N SER A 26 14.92 -28.74 43.43
CA SER A 26 16.12 -28.81 44.28
C SER A 26 15.81 -28.85 45.78
N LEU A 27 14.66 -28.33 46.20
CA LEU A 27 14.25 -28.27 47.61
C LEU A 27 13.58 -29.56 48.10
N LEU A 28 12.96 -30.35 47.22
CA LEU A 28 12.37 -31.64 47.61
C LEU A 28 13.40 -32.76 47.79
N ASN A 29 14.64 -32.58 47.31
CA ASN A 29 15.69 -33.60 47.39
C ASN A 29 16.71 -33.36 48.52
N ARG A 30 16.49 -32.36 49.40
CA ARG A 30 17.43 -31.96 50.47
C ARG A 30 16.90 -32.23 51.89
N SER A 31 16.05 -33.23 52.05
CA SER A 31 15.56 -33.65 53.37
C SER A 31 15.45 -35.17 53.41
N ILE A 32 16.54 -35.84 53.79
CA ILE A 32 16.61 -36.98 54.71
C ILE A 32 18.11 -37.33 54.82
N GLY A 33 18.66 -37.21 56.02
CA GLY A 33 20.04 -37.56 56.32
C GLY A 33 20.30 -39.05 56.07
N ARG A 34 21.32 -39.34 55.26
CA ARG A 34 21.90 -40.67 55.08
C ARG A 34 23.43 -40.52 54.97
N PRO A 35 24.23 -41.42 55.58
CA PRO A 35 25.69 -41.33 55.53
C PRO A 35 26.20 -41.45 54.09
N ASP A 36 27.27 -40.73 53.77
CA ASP A 36 27.81 -40.61 52.42
C ASP A 36 28.28 -41.96 51.86
N PRO A 37 27.76 -42.41 50.70
CA PRO A 37 28.35 -43.52 49.96
C PRO A 37 29.51 -43.03 49.08
N ILE A 38 30.45 -43.95 48.83
CA ILE A 38 31.66 -43.83 47.99
C ILE A 38 31.37 -43.05 46.69
N PRO A 39 32.24 -42.10 46.27
CA PRO A 39 32.01 -41.30 45.07
C PRO A 39 32.01 -42.18 43.82
N THR A 40 30.83 -42.37 43.24
CA THR A 40 30.67 -42.94 41.89
C THR A 40 31.16 -41.95 40.84
N PRO A 41 31.69 -42.43 39.70
CA PRO A 41 32.17 -41.56 38.63
C PRO A 41 31.06 -40.59 38.18
N VAL A 42 31.42 -39.31 38.12
CA VAL A 42 30.50 -38.23 37.73
C VAL A 42 30.10 -38.45 36.27
N ASP A 43 28.85 -38.81 36.02
CA ASP A 43 28.31 -38.86 34.67
C ASP A 43 28.19 -37.44 34.11
N HIS A 44 29.11 -37.09 33.22
CA HIS A 44 29.17 -35.79 32.55
C HIS A 44 28.16 -35.65 31.40
N ARG A 45 27.32 -36.64 31.11
CA ARG A 45 26.33 -36.57 30.02
C ARG A 45 24.95 -36.10 30.49
N LYS A 46 24.89 -34.98 31.22
CA LYS A 46 23.62 -34.24 31.35
C LYS A 46 23.43 -33.38 30.11
N HIS A 47 23.08 -34.00 29.00
CA HIS A 47 22.52 -33.24 27.88
C HIS A 47 21.28 -32.51 28.40
N PRO A 48 21.14 -31.19 28.18
CA PRO A 48 19.95 -30.47 28.60
C PRO A 48 18.74 -31.18 27.98
N ARG A 49 17.83 -31.68 28.84
CA ARG A 49 16.63 -32.40 28.42
C ARG A 49 15.63 -31.39 27.83
N TRP A 50 15.91 -30.93 26.61
CA TRP A 50 15.03 -30.07 25.83
C TRP A 50 13.74 -30.79 25.36
N SER A 51 13.58 -32.08 25.67
CA SER A 51 12.40 -32.89 25.36
C SER A 51 11.33 -32.93 26.47
N SER A 52 11.33 -31.97 27.40
CA SER A 52 10.22 -31.85 28.36
C SER A 52 8.94 -31.39 27.63
N PRO A 53 7.79 -32.05 27.82
CA PRO A 53 6.51 -31.59 27.27
C PRO A 53 6.19 -30.13 27.61
N SER A 54 6.62 -29.65 28.78
CA SER A 54 6.47 -28.25 29.17
C SER A 54 7.28 -27.29 28.31
N ALA A 55 8.49 -27.67 27.88
CA ALA A 55 9.30 -26.87 26.97
C ALA A 55 8.65 -26.78 25.58
N CYS A 56 8.09 -27.88 25.08
CA CYS A 56 7.34 -27.89 23.82
C CYS A 56 6.08 -27.00 23.88
N ILE A 57 5.31 -27.07 24.96
CA ILE A 57 4.12 -26.22 25.15
C ILE A 57 4.52 -24.74 25.18
N LEU A 58 5.62 -24.38 25.85
CA LEU A 58 6.11 -23.01 25.90
C LEU A 58 6.56 -22.50 24.52
N VAL A 59 7.30 -23.31 23.75
CA VAL A 59 7.72 -22.93 22.39
C VAL A 59 6.51 -22.75 21.48
N ILE A 60 5.55 -23.67 21.52
CA ILE A 60 4.32 -23.56 20.74
C ILE A 60 3.52 -22.33 21.16
N GLY A 61 3.38 -22.09 22.47
CA GLY A 61 2.70 -20.90 22.99
C GLY A 61 3.37 -19.59 22.53
N LEU A 62 4.69 -19.55 22.50
CA LEU A 62 5.44 -18.40 21.99
C LEU A 62 5.18 -18.19 20.50
N LEU A 63 5.26 -19.25 19.67
CA LEU A 63 5.00 -19.17 18.23
C LEU A 63 3.56 -18.73 17.91
N ILE A 64 2.59 -19.23 18.67
CA ILE A 64 1.19 -18.82 18.53
C ILE A 64 1.05 -17.35 18.93
N SER A 65 1.64 -16.93 20.05
CA SER A 65 1.54 -15.56 20.54
C SER A 65 2.14 -14.54 19.56
N THR A 66 3.27 -14.87 18.94
CA THR A 66 3.91 -13.99 17.94
C THR A 66 3.06 -13.88 16.69
N GLN A 67 2.49 -14.99 16.21
CA GLN A 67 1.60 -14.98 15.05
C GLN A 67 0.33 -14.17 15.32
N TRP A 68 -0.31 -14.38 16.48
CA TRP A 68 -1.52 -13.66 16.87
C TRP A 68 -1.28 -12.16 17.08
N THR A 69 -0.18 -11.80 17.74
CA THR A 69 0.17 -10.38 17.95
C THR A 69 0.44 -9.69 16.62
N THR A 70 1.15 -10.36 15.70
CA THR A 70 1.41 -9.86 14.35
C THR A 70 0.10 -9.68 13.58
N TYR A 71 -0.75 -10.72 13.56
CA TYR A 71 -2.04 -10.68 12.90
C TYR A 71 -2.95 -9.57 13.46
N ALA A 72 -3.11 -9.50 14.78
CA ALA A 72 -3.94 -8.50 15.45
C ALA A 72 -3.44 -7.08 15.18
N TRP A 73 -2.12 -6.88 15.16
CA TRP A 73 -1.52 -5.61 14.79
C TRP A 73 -1.83 -5.23 13.34
N TYR A 74 -1.64 -6.15 12.38
CA TYR A 74 -2.00 -5.88 10.98
C TYR A 74 -3.50 -5.63 10.78
N ALA A 75 -4.38 -6.41 11.43
CA ALA A 75 -5.83 -6.23 11.37
C ALA A 75 -6.24 -4.86 11.92
N TRP A 76 -5.65 -4.44 13.03
CA TRP A 76 -5.89 -3.12 13.60
C TRP A 76 -5.39 -2.00 12.69
N ARG A 77 -4.21 -2.13 12.07
CA ARG A 77 -3.71 -1.13 11.11
C ARG A 77 -4.57 -1.05 9.86
N LYS A 78 -5.05 -2.18 9.32
CA LYS A 78 -5.96 -2.22 8.18
C LYS A 78 -7.25 -1.45 8.45
N SER A 79 -7.83 -1.61 9.64
CA SER A 79 -9.05 -0.89 10.02
C SER A 79 -8.91 0.64 10.01
N TYR A 80 -7.70 1.19 10.13
CA TYR A 80 -7.45 2.63 9.95
C TYR A 80 -7.30 3.03 8.48
N ALA A 81 -6.81 2.15 7.61
CA ALA A 81 -6.69 2.41 6.18
C ALA A 81 -8.08 2.48 5.52
N ASP A 82 -9.01 1.62 5.94
CA ASP A 82 -10.42 1.64 5.50
C ASP A 82 -11.16 2.93 5.93
N LEU A 83 -10.57 3.71 6.85
CA LEU A 83 -11.08 4.99 7.34
C LEU A 83 -10.42 6.20 6.65
N GLN A 84 -9.72 6.03 5.53
CA GLN A 84 -9.18 7.17 4.78
C GLN A 84 -10.16 7.64 3.69
N PRO A 85 -10.39 8.96 3.54
CA PRO A 85 -11.26 9.49 2.50
C PRO A 85 -10.68 9.18 1.11
N PHE A 86 -11.49 8.57 0.26
CA PHE A 86 -11.15 8.32 -1.14
C PHE A 86 -11.56 9.51 -2.02
N TRP A 87 -10.82 9.73 -3.10
CA TRP A 87 -11.16 10.70 -4.12
C TRP A 87 -11.36 10.03 -5.48
N THR A 88 -12.19 10.67 -6.30
CA THR A 88 -12.48 10.27 -7.67
C THR A 88 -12.51 11.52 -8.56
N VAL A 89 -12.41 11.30 -9.87
CA VAL A 89 -12.47 12.37 -10.86
C VAL A 89 -13.83 12.38 -11.54
N LYS A 90 -14.54 13.50 -11.42
CA LYS A 90 -15.70 13.81 -12.24
C LYS A 90 -15.23 14.29 -13.61
N TRP A 91 -15.30 13.41 -14.59
CA TRP A 91 -14.93 13.72 -15.96
C TRP A 91 -15.93 14.67 -16.63
N PRO A 92 -15.47 15.58 -17.49
CA PRO A 92 -16.34 16.58 -18.11
C PRO A 92 -17.03 16.02 -19.36
N ILE A 93 -17.87 15.00 -19.17
CA ILE A 93 -18.60 14.27 -20.22
C ILE A 93 -19.53 15.16 -21.06
N GLN A 94 -19.79 16.39 -20.62
CA GLN A 94 -20.61 17.36 -21.32
C GLN A 94 -19.91 18.03 -22.52
N TYR A 95 -18.59 17.90 -22.68
CA TYR A 95 -17.91 18.46 -23.85
C TYR A 95 -18.25 17.62 -25.10
N PRO A 96 -18.57 18.26 -26.25
CA PRO A 96 -18.99 17.54 -27.46
C PRO A 96 -17.97 16.54 -28.01
N ASP A 97 -16.68 16.81 -27.78
CA ASP A 97 -15.57 16.00 -28.26
C ASP A 97 -14.97 15.10 -27.16
N PHE A 98 -15.62 15.03 -26.00
CA PHE A 98 -15.20 14.14 -24.92
C PHE A 98 -15.26 12.68 -25.37
N LYS A 99 -14.17 11.95 -25.15
CA LYS A 99 -14.12 10.52 -25.42
C LYS A 99 -13.20 9.79 -24.46
N TYR A 100 -13.59 8.58 -24.09
CA TYR A 100 -12.68 7.60 -23.50
C TYR A 100 -11.93 6.90 -24.63
N THR A 101 -10.60 6.87 -24.52
CA THR A 101 -9.77 6.04 -25.38
C THR A 101 -9.59 4.69 -24.70
N GLU A 102 -9.89 3.61 -25.43
CA GLU A 102 -9.67 2.26 -24.94
C GLU A 102 -8.16 2.03 -24.77
N ILE A 103 -7.77 1.53 -23.60
CA ILE A 103 -6.41 1.09 -23.34
C ILE A 103 -6.38 -0.40 -23.67
N SER A 104 -5.51 -0.80 -24.60
CA SER A 104 -5.45 -2.21 -25.02
C SER A 104 -5.15 -3.13 -23.83
N ASN A 105 -5.69 -4.34 -23.85
CA ASN A 105 -5.44 -5.36 -22.82
C ASN A 105 -3.93 -5.60 -22.62
N SER A 106 -3.14 -5.57 -23.70
CA SER A 106 -1.68 -5.70 -23.62
C SER A 106 -1.00 -4.61 -22.78
N ILE A 107 -1.50 -3.37 -22.87
CA ILE A 107 -1.01 -2.25 -22.06
C ILE A 107 -1.51 -2.44 -20.63
N GLN A 108 -2.77 -2.81 -20.42
CA GLN A 108 -3.28 -3.10 -19.08
C GLN A 108 -2.48 -4.18 -18.35
N ASP A 109 -2.16 -5.29 -19.03
CA ASP A 109 -1.36 -6.39 -18.48
C ASP A 109 0.07 -5.96 -18.13
N THR A 110 0.63 -5.02 -18.89
CA THR A 110 1.96 -4.46 -18.62
C THR A 110 1.95 -3.49 -17.44
N LEU A 111 0.85 -2.76 -17.26
CA LEU A 111 0.73 -1.68 -16.29
C LEU A 111 0.10 -2.14 -14.95
N PHE A 112 -0.49 -3.34 -14.94
CA PHE A 112 -1.06 -4.04 -13.78
C PHE A 112 -2.08 -3.23 -12.98
N TYR A 113 -2.77 -2.26 -13.59
CA TYR A 113 -3.82 -1.50 -12.93
C TYR A 113 -5.14 -2.30 -12.89
N ALA A 114 -5.91 -2.12 -11.82
CA ALA A 114 -7.20 -2.78 -11.65
C ALA A 114 -8.32 -2.01 -12.36
N THR A 115 -8.29 -0.68 -12.29
CA THR A 115 -9.22 0.19 -12.99
C THR A 115 -8.45 1.34 -13.62
N GLY A 116 -8.75 1.65 -14.87
CA GLY A 116 -8.04 2.67 -15.63
C GLY A 116 -8.92 3.33 -16.67
N VAL A 117 -8.76 4.64 -16.85
CA VAL A 117 -9.43 5.39 -17.92
C VAL A 117 -8.47 6.38 -18.56
N ASN A 118 -8.68 6.62 -19.86
CA ASN A 118 -7.92 7.58 -20.65
C ASN A 118 -8.86 8.56 -21.39
N PRO A 119 -9.47 9.55 -20.70
CA PRO A 119 -10.32 10.53 -21.33
C PRO A 119 -9.53 11.63 -22.05
N SER A 120 -10.08 12.10 -23.16
CA SER A 120 -9.61 13.29 -23.88
C SER A 120 -10.79 14.19 -24.23
N TRP A 121 -10.55 15.50 -24.25
CA TRP A 121 -11.53 16.52 -24.62
C TRP A 121 -10.85 17.85 -24.98
N SER A 122 -11.60 18.77 -25.59
CA SER A 122 -11.18 20.14 -25.81
C SER A 122 -12.05 21.09 -25.00
N ASN A 123 -11.46 22.17 -24.49
CA ASN A 123 -12.26 23.25 -23.94
C ASN A 123 -12.85 24.15 -25.06
N SER A 124 -13.69 25.10 -24.68
CA SER A 124 -14.32 26.07 -25.61
C SER A 124 -13.33 26.86 -26.47
N ASP A 125 -12.08 26.99 -25.99
CA ASP A 125 -11.02 27.72 -26.68
C ASP A 125 -10.18 26.81 -27.60
N GLY A 126 -10.58 25.56 -27.79
CA GLY A 126 -9.87 24.57 -28.62
C GLY A 126 -8.60 23.99 -28.01
N LYS A 127 -8.30 24.28 -26.73
CA LYS A 127 -7.14 23.72 -26.03
C LYS A 127 -7.43 22.27 -25.66
N GLN A 128 -6.46 21.39 -25.93
CA GLN A 128 -6.64 19.95 -25.78
C GLN A 128 -6.26 19.50 -24.38
N TRP A 129 -7.01 18.52 -23.90
CA TRP A 129 -6.81 17.85 -22.62
C TRP A 129 -6.80 16.34 -22.86
N LEU A 130 -5.87 15.67 -22.22
CA LEU A 130 -5.76 14.22 -22.17
C LEU A 130 -5.45 13.85 -20.72
N ALA A 131 -6.11 12.85 -20.16
CA ALA A 131 -5.82 12.40 -18.82
C ALA A 131 -5.65 10.90 -18.76
N PHE A 132 -4.82 10.43 -17.85
CA PHE A 132 -4.71 9.04 -17.46
C PHE A 132 -5.03 8.94 -15.99
N TYR A 133 -6.00 8.10 -15.65
CA TYR A 133 -6.33 7.79 -14.27
C TYR A 133 -6.26 6.29 -14.06
N PHE A 134 -5.42 5.86 -13.11
CA PHE A 134 -5.19 4.46 -12.81
C PHE A 134 -5.34 4.20 -11.31
N GLN A 135 -5.91 3.06 -10.96
CA GLN A 135 -6.07 2.59 -9.59
C GLN A 135 -5.60 1.15 -9.46
N TRP A 136 -4.90 0.87 -8.37
CA TRP A 136 -4.45 -0.48 -8.00
C TRP A 136 -5.19 -0.93 -6.74
N ASP A 137 -5.74 -2.14 -6.79
CA ASP A 137 -6.41 -2.82 -5.67
C ASP A 137 -5.45 -3.75 -4.90
N SER A 138 -4.45 -4.30 -5.59
CA SER A 138 -3.45 -5.20 -5.03
C SER A 138 -2.21 -4.44 -4.52
N PRO A 139 -1.75 -4.69 -3.27
CA PRO A 139 -0.49 -4.15 -2.76
C PRO A 139 0.74 -4.51 -3.59
N GLN A 140 0.76 -5.69 -4.22
CA GLN A 140 1.88 -6.12 -5.06
C GLN A 140 1.91 -5.31 -6.35
N ALA A 141 0.77 -5.18 -7.02
CA ALA A 141 0.65 -4.42 -8.26
C ALA A 141 0.86 -2.91 -8.01
N ALA A 142 0.40 -2.38 -6.88
CA ALA A 142 0.57 -0.99 -6.46
C ALA A 142 2.04 -0.57 -6.26
N GLN A 143 2.99 -1.52 -6.15
CA GLN A 143 4.41 -1.18 -6.19
C GLN A 143 4.84 -0.68 -7.57
N LEU A 144 4.15 -1.12 -8.62
CA LEU A 144 4.41 -0.73 -10.01
C LEU A 144 3.79 0.62 -10.37
N ALA A 145 2.88 1.16 -9.54
CA ALA A 145 2.31 2.50 -9.72
C ALA A 145 3.38 3.58 -9.94
N GLY A 146 4.55 3.44 -9.30
CA GLY A 146 5.68 4.36 -9.46
C GLY A 146 6.34 4.38 -10.84
N TYR A 147 6.15 3.33 -11.65
CA TYR A 147 6.62 3.31 -13.03
C TYR A 147 5.77 4.20 -13.95
N HIS A 148 4.57 4.59 -13.51
CA HIS A 148 3.70 5.56 -14.17
C HIS A 148 4.13 6.98 -13.82
N ASN A 149 5.28 7.34 -14.38
CA ASN A 149 5.90 8.64 -14.17
C ASN A 149 6.12 9.30 -15.54
N PRO A 150 5.63 10.53 -15.76
CA PRO A 150 5.83 11.27 -17.01
C PRO A 150 7.29 11.32 -17.45
N GLN A 151 8.22 11.42 -16.50
CA GLN A 151 9.66 11.50 -16.79
C GLN A 151 10.23 10.20 -17.39
N ARG A 152 9.50 9.08 -17.31
CA ARG A 152 9.85 7.82 -17.95
C ARG A 152 9.02 7.58 -19.21
N CYS A 153 7.70 7.73 -19.10
CA CYS A 153 6.77 7.42 -20.17
C CYS A 153 6.89 8.41 -21.33
N MET A 154 6.98 9.71 -21.07
CA MET A 154 7.04 10.73 -22.12
C MET A 154 8.32 10.62 -22.97
N PRO A 155 9.53 10.48 -22.40
CA PRO A 155 10.73 10.25 -23.21
C PRO A 155 10.71 8.94 -24.00
N ALA A 156 10.08 7.88 -23.46
CA ALA A 156 9.96 6.61 -24.18
C ALA A 156 9.17 6.73 -25.50
N VAL A 157 8.26 7.72 -25.59
CA VAL A 157 7.51 8.04 -26.81
C VAL A 157 8.03 9.28 -27.54
N GLY A 158 9.28 9.69 -27.25
CA GLY A 158 10.00 10.70 -28.04
C GLY A 158 9.89 12.15 -27.54
N TRP A 159 9.24 12.41 -26.41
CA TRP A 159 9.14 13.76 -25.86
C TRP A 159 10.38 14.15 -25.04
N ILE A 160 10.79 15.41 -25.14
CA ILE A 160 11.94 15.93 -24.42
C ILE A 160 11.45 16.80 -23.26
N GLN A 161 11.86 16.47 -22.04
CA GLN A 161 11.55 17.30 -20.86
C GLN A 161 12.36 18.60 -20.93
N GLN A 162 11.68 19.75 -20.92
CA GLN A 162 12.31 21.07 -20.94
C GLN A 162 12.52 21.62 -19.55
N SER A 163 11.52 21.47 -18.68
CA SER A 163 11.57 22.03 -17.33
C SER A 163 10.61 21.30 -16.37
N LYS A 164 10.80 21.56 -15.09
CA LYS A 164 9.90 21.17 -14.00
C LYS A 164 9.36 22.45 -13.36
N GLY A 165 8.06 22.52 -13.15
CA GLY A 165 7.40 23.63 -12.47
C GLY A 165 7.28 23.40 -10.96
N GLU A 166 6.88 24.45 -10.24
CA GLU A 166 6.53 24.35 -8.82
C GLU A 166 5.33 23.41 -8.63
N PRO A 167 5.37 22.46 -7.67
CA PRO A 167 4.24 21.59 -7.40
C PRO A 167 2.97 22.36 -7.01
N ILE A 168 1.81 21.73 -7.22
CA ILE A 168 0.52 22.18 -6.69
C ILE A 168 0.19 21.33 -5.49
N PHE A 169 -0.05 21.97 -4.34
CA PHE A 169 -0.58 21.32 -3.15
C PHE A 169 -2.07 21.63 -3.08
N TRP A 170 -2.89 20.62 -3.32
CA TRP A 170 -4.34 20.75 -3.29
C TRP A 170 -4.90 20.00 -2.09
N GLN A 171 -5.82 20.62 -1.35
CA GLN A 171 -6.42 20.04 -0.16
C GLN A 171 -7.93 20.23 -0.13
N LYS A 172 -8.68 19.15 0.11
CA LYS A 172 -10.15 19.19 0.24
C LYS A 172 -10.62 18.04 1.12
N LYS A 173 -11.47 18.35 2.11
CA LYS A 173 -12.09 17.37 3.03
C LYS A 173 -11.10 16.33 3.62
N GLY A 174 -9.90 16.78 3.99
CA GLY A 174 -8.87 15.91 4.59
C GLY A 174 -8.01 15.12 3.59
N VAL A 175 -8.32 15.16 2.28
CA VAL A 175 -7.44 14.63 1.23
C VAL A 175 -6.45 15.71 0.82
N THR A 176 -5.16 15.35 0.79
CA THR A 176 -4.10 16.17 0.19
C THR A 176 -3.61 15.48 -1.08
N LEU A 177 -3.63 16.21 -2.19
CA LEU A 177 -3.07 15.80 -3.48
C LEU A 177 -1.91 16.71 -3.83
N VAL A 178 -0.80 16.12 -4.26
CA VAL A 178 0.36 16.88 -4.74
C VAL A 178 0.55 16.58 -6.22
N PHE A 179 0.49 17.61 -7.05
CA PHE A 179 0.73 17.51 -8.48
C PHE A 179 2.10 18.07 -8.83
N ASN A 180 2.96 17.23 -9.39
CA ASN A 180 4.20 17.65 -10.03
C ASN A 180 3.89 18.18 -11.43
N ILE A 181 4.53 19.28 -11.81
CA ILE A 181 4.35 19.90 -13.14
C ILE A 181 5.60 19.67 -13.97
N TYR A 182 5.42 19.18 -15.18
CA TYR A 182 6.48 18.97 -16.16
C TYR A 182 6.12 19.64 -17.48
N VAL A 183 7.13 20.16 -18.17
CA VAL A 183 6.98 20.71 -19.52
C VAL A 183 7.75 19.83 -20.48
N PHE A 184 7.07 19.35 -21.51
CA PHE A 184 7.65 18.51 -22.55
C PHE A 184 7.46 19.11 -23.93
N THR A 185 8.37 18.81 -24.84
CA THR A 185 8.29 19.22 -26.24
C THR A 185 8.57 18.06 -27.19
N HIS A 186 7.86 18.04 -28.32
CA HIS A 186 8.08 17.10 -29.42
C HIS A 186 7.65 17.78 -30.74
N ASN A 187 8.54 17.83 -31.75
CA ASN A 187 8.26 18.46 -33.05
C ASN A 187 7.60 19.86 -32.94
N GLU A 188 8.20 20.76 -32.15
CA GLU A 188 7.72 22.13 -31.86
C GLU A 188 6.43 22.22 -31.03
N GLU A 189 5.73 21.10 -30.80
CA GLU A 189 4.60 21.06 -29.89
C GLU A 189 5.07 21.07 -28.44
N THR A 190 4.40 21.84 -27.60
CA THR A 190 4.64 21.90 -26.15
C THR A 190 3.42 21.38 -25.39
N VAL A 191 3.66 20.51 -24.43
CA VAL A 191 2.64 20.00 -23.52
C VAL A 191 3.04 20.21 -22.06
N TYR A 192 2.03 20.44 -21.24
CA TYR A 192 2.15 20.62 -19.80
C TYR A 192 1.53 19.41 -19.11
N VAL A 193 2.35 18.67 -18.37
CA VAL A 193 1.94 17.43 -17.72
C VAL A 193 1.85 17.66 -16.21
N PHE A 194 0.67 17.41 -15.66
CA PHE A 194 0.37 17.46 -14.23
C PHE A 194 0.22 16.03 -13.74
N ASN A 195 1.08 15.60 -12.83
CA ASN A 195 1.09 14.22 -12.35
C ASN A 195 0.96 14.18 -10.82
N CYS A 196 -0.07 13.48 -10.36
CA CYS A 196 -0.27 13.14 -8.95
C CYS A 196 -0.18 11.63 -8.79
N GLN A 197 0.68 11.21 -7.87
CA GLN A 197 0.69 9.85 -7.34
C GLN A 197 0.22 9.95 -5.90
N TRP A 198 -0.87 9.26 -5.59
CA TRP A 198 -1.52 9.30 -4.29
C TRP A 198 -1.48 7.94 -3.63
N ASP A 199 -1.02 7.92 -2.38
CA ASP A 199 -1.29 6.86 -1.42
C ASP A 199 -2.24 7.39 -0.33
N CYS A 200 -2.89 6.49 0.39
CA CYS A 200 -3.95 6.77 1.36
C CYS A 200 -3.57 7.73 2.50
N GLU A 201 -2.30 8.18 2.61
CA GLU A 201 -1.85 9.17 3.58
C GLU A 201 -1.74 10.59 3.01
N GLY A 202 -1.97 10.79 1.71
CA GLY A 202 -1.91 12.12 1.08
C GLY A 202 -0.51 12.74 1.06
N TYR A 203 0.53 11.93 1.29
CA TYR A 203 1.91 12.35 1.11
C TYR A 203 2.31 12.21 -0.37
N PRO A 204 3.06 13.17 -0.94
CA PRO A 204 3.65 13.00 -2.26
C PRO A 204 4.63 11.83 -2.19
N PHE A 205 4.21 10.65 -2.62
CA PHE A 205 5.13 9.54 -2.79
C PHE A 205 5.92 9.81 -4.07
N TYR A 206 7.12 10.37 -3.92
CA TYR A 206 8.16 10.06 -4.88
C TYR A 206 8.41 8.57 -4.70
N THR A 207 7.88 7.73 -5.60
CA THR A 207 8.40 6.38 -5.73
C THR A 207 9.85 6.50 -6.15
N LYS A 208 10.74 6.66 -5.16
CA LYS A 208 12.07 6.09 -5.25
C LYS A 208 11.83 4.61 -5.47
N ILE A 209 12.05 4.19 -6.70
CA ILE A 209 12.19 2.77 -7.04
C ILE A 209 13.39 2.19 -6.26
N ASP A 210 14.27 3.07 -5.77
CA ASP A 210 15.24 2.81 -4.71
C ASP A 210 14.63 3.11 -3.32
N ARG A 211 13.57 2.38 -2.93
CA ARG A 211 13.12 2.45 -1.52
C ARG A 211 14.26 1.93 -0.65
N GLU A 212 14.77 2.80 0.21
CA GLU A 212 15.71 2.38 1.23
C GLU A 212 14.96 1.43 2.19
N TYR A 213 15.66 0.47 2.79
CA TYR A 213 15.05 -0.53 3.69
C TYR A 213 14.22 0.13 4.80
N ASP A 214 14.65 1.32 5.23
CA ASP A 214 14.01 2.14 6.26
C ASP A 214 12.63 2.68 5.84
N ASP A 215 12.41 2.98 4.56
CA ASP A 215 11.11 3.45 4.06
C ASP A 215 10.06 2.34 4.13
N ARG A 216 10.46 1.08 3.86
CA ARG A 216 9.55 -0.07 3.95
C ARG A 216 9.15 -0.37 5.38
N ILE A 217 10.12 -0.30 6.30
CA ILE A 217 9.85 -0.45 7.72
C ILE A 217 8.92 0.67 8.17
N ARG A 218 9.19 1.91 7.78
CA ARG A 218 8.34 3.06 8.06
C ARG A 218 6.92 2.81 7.57
N ASP A 219 6.70 2.51 6.29
CA ASP A 219 5.38 2.22 5.69
C ASP A 219 4.58 1.19 6.49
N ILE A 220 5.25 0.10 6.90
CA ILE A 220 4.67 -0.93 7.78
C ILE A 220 4.28 -0.30 9.13
N TRP A 221 5.18 0.43 9.80
CA TRP A 221 4.90 1.10 11.07
C TRP A 221 3.74 2.10 10.99
N ILE A 222 3.65 2.91 9.92
CA ILE A 222 2.54 3.86 9.68
C ILE A 222 1.28 3.20 9.13
N GLY A 223 1.31 1.89 8.85
CA GLY A 223 0.13 1.13 8.44
C GLY A 223 -0.33 1.47 7.04
N ASN A 224 0.56 2.03 6.20
CA ASN A 224 0.31 2.29 4.80
C ASN A 224 0.22 0.94 4.08
N THR A 225 -1.01 0.48 3.82
CA THR A 225 -1.29 -0.86 3.29
C THR A 225 -0.89 -1.03 1.83
N GLN A 226 -0.42 0.04 1.16
CA GLN A 226 -0.19 0.10 -0.30
C GLN A 226 -1.45 -0.22 -1.13
N GLU A 227 -2.61 -0.43 -0.48
CA GLU A 227 -3.90 -0.66 -1.11
C GLU A 227 -4.48 0.68 -1.59
N GLY A 228 -5.14 0.68 -2.75
CA GLY A 228 -5.87 1.85 -3.22
C GLY A 228 -4.99 2.99 -3.76
N LYS A 229 -3.75 2.70 -4.18
CA LYS A 229 -2.92 3.70 -4.85
C LYS A 229 -3.60 4.18 -6.13
N GLN A 230 -3.51 5.48 -6.35
CA GLN A 230 -4.08 6.15 -7.51
C GLN A 230 -3.03 7.02 -8.19
N VAL A 231 -3.04 7.00 -9.51
CA VAL A 231 -2.25 7.92 -10.32
C VAL A 231 -3.22 8.72 -11.18
N LEU A 232 -3.09 10.03 -11.15
CA LEU A 232 -3.75 10.94 -12.07
C LEU A 232 -2.70 11.75 -12.80
N GLU A 233 -2.66 11.57 -14.12
CA GLU A 233 -1.88 12.37 -15.03
C GLU A 233 -2.83 13.17 -15.92
N VAL A 234 -2.57 14.45 -16.09
CA VAL A 234 -3.34 15.32 -16.99
C VAL A 234 -2.37 16.11 -17.85
N ILE A 235 -2.54 16.01 -19.17
CA ILE A 235 -1.71 16.60 -20.20
C ILE A 235 -2.54 17.68 -20.89
N LEU A 236 -2.00 18.91 -20.88
CA LEU A 236 -2.60 20.08 -21.49
C LEU A 236 -1.74 20.52 -22.68
N SER A 237 -2.37 20.82 -23.82
CA SER A 237 -1.70 21.42 -24.98
C SER A 237 -2.42 22.68 -25.48
N GLY A 238 -1.73 23.50 -26.28
CA GLY A 238 -2.27 24.77 -26.79
C GLY A 238 -2.25 25.94 -25.80
N TYR A 239 -1.54 25.79 -24.67
CA TYR A 239 -1.33 26.88 -23.72
C TYR A 239 -0.01 27.61 -24.01
N LYS A 240 0.01 28.93 -23.79
CA LYS A 240 1.16 29.79 -24.13
C LYS A 240 2.37 29.57 -23.22
N ASN A 241 2.14 29.25 -21.96
CA ASN A 241 3.16 29.08 -20.94
C ASN A 241 2.61 28.24 -19.76
N THR A 242 3.51 27.83 -18.87
CA THR A 242 3.19 27.02 -17.69
C THR A 242 2.19 27.70 -16.75
N ALA A 243 2.22 29.03 -16.61
CA ALA A 243 1.30 29.74 -15.71
C ALA A 243 -0.15 29.68 -16.22
N ASN A 244 -0.36 29.88 -17.53
CA ASN A 244 -1.68 29.74 -18.15
C ASN A 244 -2.21 28.30 -18.06
N ALA A 245 -1.34 27.29 -18.30
CA ALA A 245 -1.73 25.89 -18.15
C ALA A 245 -2.05 25.54 -16.70
N ARG A 246 -1.24 26.01 -15.75
CA ARG A 246 -1.43 25.81 -14.31
C ARG A 246 -2.77 26.38 -13.83
N ALA A 247 -3.06 27.63 -14.17
CA ALA A 247 -4.32 28.27 -13.76
C ALA A 247 -5.54 27.49 -14.27
N ALA A 248 -5.52 27.05 -15.53
CA ALA A 248 -6.59 26.25 -16.10
C ALA A 248 -6.71 24.88 -15.42
N PHE A 249 -5.58 24.23 -15.12
CA PHE A 249 -5.56 22.96 -14.41
C PHE A 249 -6.11 23.09 -12.98
N GLU A 250 -5.71 24.11 -12.21
CA GLU A 250 -6.20 24.35 -10.84
C GLU A 250 -7.72 24.60 -10.84
N GLU A 251 -8.24 25.38 -11.79
CA GLU A 251 -9.69 25.60 -11.95
C GLU A 251 -10.46 24.31 -12.30
N TRP A 252 -9.88 23.45 -13.15
CA TRP A 252 -10.45 22.14 -13.46
C TRP A 252 -10.40 21.22 -12.24
N LEU A 253 -9.29 21.22 -11.50
CA LEU A 253 -9.04 20.36 -10.34
C LEU A 253 -10.10 20.56 -9.25
N ASP A 254 -10.39 21.82 -8.90
CA ASP A 254 -11.38 22.15 -7.86
C ASP A 254 -12.80 21.65 -8.17
N ARG A 255 -13.17 21.69 -9.45
CA ARG A 255 -14.48 21.26 -9.96
C ARG A 255 -14.58 19.76 -10.17
N SER A 256 -13.47 19.13 -10.55
CA SER A 256 -13.46 17.75 -11.03
C SER A 256 -13.14 16.76 -9.93
N ILE A 257 -12.30 17.11 -8.95
CA ILE A 257 -12.01 16.18 -7.86
C ILE A 257 -13.16 16.14 -6.85
N GLN A 258 -13.74 14.95 -6.74
CA GLN A 258 -14.74 14.61 -5.74
C GLN A 258 -14.09 13.82 -4.62
N VAL A 259 -14.31 14.25 -3.38
CA VAL A 259 -13.89 13.53 -2.19
C VAL A 259 -15.15 12.96 -1.54
N GLU A 260 -15.23 11.63 -1.54
CA GLU A 260 -16.29 10.91 -0.84
C GLU A 260 -15.93 10.89 0.64
N ALA A 261 -16.83 11.42 1.46
CA ALA A 261 -16.66 11.33 2.91
C ALA A 261 -16.93 9.88 3.30
N LEU A 262 -16.16 9.36 4.26
CA LEU A 262 -16.38 8.03 4.81
C LEU A 262 -17.85 7.85 5.19
N PRO A 263 -18.46 6.69 4.92
CA PRO A 263 -19.68 6.33 5.63
C PRO A 263 -19.36 6.38 7.12
N HIS A 264 -20.20 7.09 7.88
CA HIS A 264 -20.23 6.95 9.34
C HIS A 264 -20.35 5.45 9.63
N SER A 265 -19.60 4.94 10.60
CA SER A 265 -19.34 3.52 10.89
C SER A 265 -20.56 2.59 11.04
N ALA A 266 -21.78 3.06 10.81
CA ALA A 266 -23.02 2.30 10.80
C ALA A 266 -23.31 1.57 9.47
N ASP A 267 -22.71 1.97 8.34
CA ASP A 267 -23.11 1.45 7.01
C ASP A 267 -22.14 0.41 6.39
N VAL A 268 -21.06 0.05 7.09
CA VAL A 268 -19.99 -0.85 6.56
C VAL A 268 -20.48 -2.31 6.42
N GLU A 269 -21.59 -2.68 7.04
CA GLU A 269 -22.10 -4.06 7.03
C GLU A 269 -22.78 -4.49 5.70
N LEU A 270 -22.93 -3.58 4.72
CA LEU A 270 -23.75 -3.84 3.51
C LEU A 270 -23.05 -3.74 2.15
N ARG A 271 -21.71 -3.68 2.06
CA ARG A 271 -21.00 -3.59 0.76
C ARG A 271 -19.84 -4.58 0.57
N MET A 272 -20.04 -5.85 0.92
CA MET A 272 -19.26 -6.92 0.29
C MET A 272 -19.97 -7.33 -1.01
N PRO A 273 -19.34 -7.24 -2.20
CA PRO A 273 -19.86 -7.92 -3.38
C PRO A 273 -19.84 -9.42 -3.07
N GLN A 274 -20.99 -10.08 -3.11
CA GLN A 274 -21.01 -11.54 -3.03
C GLN A 274 -20.30 -12.09 -4.27
N TYR A 275 -19.15 -12.71 -4.05
CA TYR A 275 -18.47 -13.49 -5.07
C TYR A 275 -19.38 -14.62 -5.52
N GLN A 276 -19.94 -14.51 -6.72
CA GLN A 276 -20.56 -15.63 -7.42
C GLN A 276 -19.46 -16.35 -8.22
N PRO A 277 -19.15 -17.61 -7.91
CA PRO A 277 -18.22 -18.38 -8.73
C PRO A 277 -18.81 -18.57 -10.15
N PRO A 278 -17.95 -18.64 -11.18
CA PRO A 278 -18.40 -18.84 -12.56
C PRO A 278 -19.17 -20.17 -12.70
N SER A 279 -20.30 -20.13 -13.39
CA SER A 279 -21.14 -21.28 -13.70
C SER A 279 -20.38 -22.29 -14.58
N THR A 280 -20.40 -23.56 -14.17
CA THR A 280 -19.71 -24.69 -14.81
C THR A 280 -20.40 -25.19 -16.09
N ASP A 281 -20.77 -24.31 -17.02
CA ASP A 281 -21.52 -24.69 -18.24
C ASP A 281 -20.71 -24.64 -19.55
N SER A 282 -19.39 -24.44 -19.49
CA SER A 282 -18.53 -24.45 -20.69
C SER A 282 -17.59 -25.64 -20.75
N ALA A 283 -18.07 -26.83 -20.39
CA ALA A 283 -17.38 -28.10 -20.60
C ALA A 283 -18.26 -29.06 -21.40
N ASN A 284 -18.58 -28.72 -22.66
CA ASN A 284 -19.03 -29.67 -23.70
C ASN A 284 -19.24 -28.97 -25.06
N VAL A 285 -18.19 -28.43 -25.67
CA VAL A 285 -18.13 -28.25 -27.14
C VAL A 285 -16.69 -28.41 -27.61
N ALA A 286 -16.19 -29.65 -27.57
CA ALA A 286 -14.98 -30.06 -28.30
C ALA A 286 -14.96 -31.59 -28.46
N ALA A 287 -15.98 -32.14 -29.11
CA ALA A 287 -15.97 -33.47 -29.73
C ALA A 287 -17.20 -33.59 -30.64
N GLY A 288 -17.00 -33.48 -31.95
CA GLY A 288 -18.04 -33.56 -32.97
C GLY A 288 -17.67 -32.79 -34.22
#